data_AF-I3S8M1-F1
#
_entry.id   AF-I3S8M1-F1
#
_cell.length_a   1.000
_cell.length_b   1.000
_cell.length_c   1.000
_cell.angle_alpha   90.00
_cell.angle_beta   90.00
_cell.angle_gamma   90.00
#
_symmetry.space_group_name_H-M   'P 1'
#
loop_
_entity.id
_entity.type
_entity.pdbx_description
1 polymer ?
#
loop_
_entity_poly.entity_id
_entity_poly.type
_entity_poly.pdbx_seq_one_letter_code
_entity_poly.pdbx_strand_id
1 'polypeptide(L)'
;MVQMRLIDTAMDVLYKPDCSVTPLLVMLLVNLTQLDAGIASLLQIEDDKVRGLYVMKLVRSFCRTTHESDDDAFEHVGSILVNISKQRAGRELLLDPKRGLLKQIIRQFDSNSSLRKKGVSGTIRNCCFEAENQLQNLLLVSEFLWPALLLPVAGTRSIVT
;
A
#
# COMPACT_ATOMS: atom_id res chain seq x y z
N MET A 1 -5.53 -11.81 27.20
CA MET A 1 -6.10 -11.19 25.98
C MET A 1 -6.14 -12.26 24.91
N VAL A 2 -7.30 -12.57 24.34
CA VAL A 2 -7.38 -13.49 23.19
C VAL A 2 -6.72 -12.78 22.01
N GLN A 3 -5.52 -13.22 21.63
CA GLN A 3 -4.83 -12.71 20.45
C GLN A 3 -5.56 -13.26 19.23
N MET A 4 -6.58 -12.53 18.76
CA MET A 4 -7.31 -12.93 17.58
C MET A 4 -6.38 -12.87 16.37
N ARG A 5 -5.97 -14.04 15.87
CA ARG A 5 -5.14 -14.23 14.65
C ARG A 5 -5.92 -13.90 13.36
N LEU A 6 -6.68 -12.82 13.39
CA LEU A 6 -7.59 -12.39 12.33
C LEU A 6 -6.83 -11.97 11.07
N ILE A 7 -5.70 -11.28 11.23
CA ILE A 7 -4.83 -10.93 10.09
C ILE A 7 -4.32 -12.20 9.40
N ASP A 8 -3.73 -13.13 10.15
CA ASP A 8 -3.22 -14.39 9.60
C ASP A 8 -4.34 -15.15 8.86
N THR A 9 -5.50 -15.29 9.50
CA THR A 9 -6.64 -16.00 8.93
C THR A 9 -7.15 -15.32 7.66
N ALA A 10 -7.29 -13.99 7.68
CA ALA A 10 -7.74 -13.22 6.52
C ALA A 10 -6.74 -13.34 5.36
N MET A 11 -5.43 -13.24 5.64
CA MET A 11 -4.37 -13.40 4.64
C MET A 11 -4.30 -14.82 4.08
N ASP A 12 -4.51 -15.84 4.91
CA ASP A 12 -4.54 -17.23 4.45
C ASP A 12 -5.74 -17.50 3.56
N VAL A 13 -6.94 -17.04 3.93
CA VAL A 13 -8.15 -17.21 3.11
C VAL A 13 -8.06 -16.40 1.82
N LEU A 14 -7.57 -15.15 1.88
CA LEU A 14 -7.45 -14.26 0.72
C LEU A 14 -6.61 -14.85 -0.42
N TYR A 15 -5.62 -15.68 -0.10
CA TYR A 15 -4.71 -16.30 -1.07
C TYR A 15 -4.92 -17.81 -1.27
N LYS A 16 -6.02 -18.37 -0.76
CA LYS A 16 -6.47 -19.71 -1.15
C LYS A 16 -7.00 -19.72 -2.59
N PRO A 17 -6.85 -20.84 -3.32
CA PRO A 17 -7.59 -21.04 -4.57
C PRO A 17 -9.09 -20.78 -4.37
N ASP A 18 -9.74 -20.17 -5.35
CA ASP A 18 -11.20 -19.96 -5.40
C ASP A 18 -11.80 -19.07 -4.30
N CYS A 19 -11.04 -18.10 -3.79
CA CYS A 19 -11.55 -17.11 -2.83
C CYS A 19 -12.62 -16.19 -3.46
N SER A 20 -13.89 -16.48 -3.21
CA SER A 20 -15.06 -15.71 -3.70
C SER A 20 -15.34 -14.43 -2.90
N VAL A 21 -14.71 -14.25 -1.74
CA VAL A 21 -14.94 -13.11 -0.83
C VAL A 21 -13.76 -12.15 -0.77
N THR A 22 -12.93 -12.12 -1.81
CA THR A 22 -11.71 -11.31 -1.90
C THR A 22 -11.93 -9.83 -1.55
N PRO A 23 -12.93 -9.11 -2.14
CA PRO A 23 -13.16 -7.70 -1.80
C PRO A 23 -13.48 -7.49 -0.31
N LEU A 24 -14.29 -8.37 0.28
CA LEU A 24 -14.69 -8.29 1.69
C LEU A 24 -13.51 -8.53 2.64
N LEU A 25 -12.60 -9.45 2.29
CA LEU A 25 -11.38 -9.69 3.06
C LEU A 25 -10.42 -8.51 3.01
N VAL A 26 -10.27 -7.87 1.84
CA VAL A 26 -9.45 -6.65 1.73
C VAL A 26 -10.07 -5.52 2.57
N MET A 27 -11.39 -5.32 2.53
CA MET A 27 -12.07 -4.33 3.38
C MET A 27 -11.95 -4.65 4.88
N LEU A 28 -12.02 -5.93 5.26
CA LEU A 28 -11.76 -6.34 6.65
C LEU A 28 -10.34 -5.97 7.08
N LEU A 29 -9.33 -6.23 6.23
CA LEU A 29 -7.94 -5.85 6.50
C LEU A 29 -7.77 -4.32 6.62
N VAL A 30 -8.53 -3.51 5.87
CA VAL A 30 -8.55 -2.04 6.06
C VAL A 30 -8.96 -1.68 7.49
N ASN A 31 -10.01 -2.31 8.03
CA ASN A 31 -10.49 -2.05 9.39
C ASN A 31 -9.51 -2.56 10.45
N LEU A 32 -8.99 -3.79 10.29
CA LEU A 32 -8.05 -4.37 11.24
C LEU A 32 -6.75 -3.55 11.34
N THR A 33 -6.30 -2.97 10.22
CA THR A 33 -5.10 -2.12 10.17
C THR A 33 -5.32 -0.69 10.66
N GLN A 34 -6.52 -0.33 11.14
CA GLN A 34 -6.70 0.92 11.90
C GLN A 34 -6.14 0.81 13.32
N LEU A 35 -5.96 -0.41 13.82
CA LEU A 35 -5.41 -0.68 15.15
C LEU A 35 -3.92 -1.02 15.06
N ASP A 36 -3.12 -0.54 16.01
CA ASP A 36 -1.67 -0.78 16.05
C ASP A 36 -1.33 -2.28 16.09
N ALA A 37 -2.11 -3.08 16.82
CA ALA A 37 -1.94 -4.54 16.86
C ALA A 37 -2.18 -5.19 15.48
N GLY A 38 -3.15 -4.70 14.70
CA GLY A 38 -3.39 -5.18 13.34
C GLY A 38 -2.30 -4.76 12.37
N ILE A 39 -1.76 -3.54 12.51
CA ILE A 39 -0.58 -3.09 11.76
C ILE A 39 0.63 -3.97 12.09
N ALA A 40 0.93 -4.19 13.37
CA ALA A 40 2.05 -5.02 13.82
C ALA A 40 1.95 -6.46 13.30
N SER A 41 0.76 -7.06 13.37
CA SER A 41 0.49 -8.40 12.87
C SER A 41 0.61 -8.48 11.34
N LEU A 42 0.11 -7.48 10.59
CA LEU A 42 0.24 -7.46 9.12
C LEU A 42 1.69 -7.23 8.67
N LEU A 43 2.45 -6.41 9.39
CA LEU A 43 3.88 -6.19 9.14
C LEU A 43 4.74 -7.38 9.57
N GLN A 44 4.20 -8.27 10.41
CA GLN A 44 4.89 -9.44 10.96
C GLN A 44 6.19 -9.04 11.66
N ILE A 45 6.13 -8.00 12.50
CA ILE A 45 7.31 -7.40 13.14
C ILE A 45 8.02 -8.31 14.15
N GLU A 46 7.32 -9.32 14.66
CA GLU A 46 7.84 -10.24 15.69
C GLU A 46 8.62 -11.43 15.09
N ASP A 47 8.52 -11.67 13.77
CA ASP A 47 9.23 -12.74 13.08
C ASP A 47 9.97 -12.22 11.85
N ASP A 48 11.28 -11.99 12.02
CA ASP A 48 12.16 -11.46 10.97
C ASP A 48 12.21 -12.33 9.71
N LYS A 49 11.92 -13.64 9.79
CA LYS A 49 11.93 -14.54 8.62
C LYS A 49 10.79 -14.24 7.66
N VAL A 50 9.65 -13.79 8.18
CA VAL A 50 8.45 -13.50 7.39
C VAL A 50 8.08 -12.02 7.39
N ARG A 51 8.90 -11.15 8.01
CA ARG A 51 8.65 -9.72 8.13
C ARG A 51 8.29 -9.08 6.79
N GLY A 52 7.09 -8.52 6.74
CA GLY A 52 6.51 -7.84 5.58
C GLY A 52 6.01 -8.76 4.45
N LEU A 53 6.00 -10.09 4.62
CA LEU A 53 5.54 -11.02 3.58
C LEU A 53 4.10 -10.74 3.17
N TYR A 54 3.21 -10.50 4.13
CA TYR A 54 1.82 -10.16 3.85
C TYR A 54 1.67 -8.86 3.07
N VAL A 55 2.41 -7.82 3.45
CA VAL A 55 2.42 -6.54 2.71
C VAL A 55 2.94 -6.74 1.28
N MET A 56 4.00 -7.53 1.08
CA MET A 56 4.52 -7.82 -0.26
C MET A 56 3.49 -8.53 -1.15
N LYS A 57 2.74 -9.48 -0.58
CA LYS A 57 1.64 -10.14 -1.30
C LYS A 57 0.55 -9.14 -1.69
N LEU A 58 0.12 -8.28 -0.76
CA LEU A 58 -0.91 -7.27 -1.01
C LEU A 58 -0.46 -6.25 -2.07
N VAL A 59 0.77 -5.74 -1.98
CA VAL A 59 1.35 -4.83 -2.99
C VAL A 59 1.39 -5.50 -4.36
N ARG A 60 1.78 -6.77 -4.44
CA ARG A 60 1.79 -7.51 -5.70
C ARG A 60 0.38 -7.65 -6.30
N SER A 61 -0.63 -7.95 -5.49
CA SER A 61 -2.02 -8.01 -5.98
C SER A 61 -2.52 -6.64 -6.42
N PHE A 62 -2.28 -5.62 -5.60
CA PHE A 62 -2.60 -4.23 -5.91
C PHE A 62 -2.01 -3.82 -7.26
N CYS A 63 -0.73 -4.06 -7.51
CA CYS A 63 -0.10 -3.63 -8.75
C CYS A 63 -0.43 -4.50 -9.99
N ARG A 64 -1.12 -5.63 -9.84
CA ARG A 64 -1.45 -6.56 -10.95
C ARG A 64 -2.84 -6.35 -11.53
N THR A 65 -3.81 -5.97 -10.72
CA THR A 65 -5.20 -5.75 -11.14
C THR A 65 -5.29 -4.59 -12.13
N THR A 66 -5.77 -4.89 -13.33
CA THR A 66 -5.94 -3.92 -14.42
C THR A 66 -7.18 -3.06 -14.15
N HIS A 67 -7.03 -1.75 -14.35
CA HIS A 67 -8.01 -0.71 -13.99
C HIS A 67 -9.22 -0.63 -14.95
N GLU A 68 -9.59 -1.74 -15.58
CA GLU A 68 -10.52 -1.78 -16.72
C GLU A 68 -11.91 -2.32 -16.37
N SER A 69 -12.10 -2.90 -15.18
CA SER A 69 -13.39 -3.38 -14.69
C SER A 69 -13.81 -2.70 -13.39
N ASP A 70 -15.10 -2.41 -13.24
CA ASP A 70 -15.70 -1.83 -12.02
C ASP A 70 -15.55 -2.69 -10.75
N ASP A 71 -15.03 -3.92 -10.87
CA ASP A 71 -14.86 -4.89 -9.78
C ASP A 71 -13.36 -5.08 -9.41
N ASP A 72 -12.70 -3.98 -9.03
CA ASP A 72 -11.30 -4.02 -8.58
C ASP A 72 -11.20 -4.49 -7.12
N ALA A 73 -11.13 -5.81 -6.93
CA ALA A 73 -11.09 -6.42 -5.61
C ALA A 73 -9.93 -5.95 -4.71
N PHE A 74 -8.90 -5.30 -5.26
CA PHE A 74 -7.72 -4.86 -4.52
C PHE A 74 -7.56 -3.35 -4.41
N GLU A 75 -8.48 -2.52 -4.93
CA GLU A 75 -8.32 -1.04 -4.85
C GLU A 75 -8.20 -0.51 -3.41
N HIS A 76 -8.86 -1.17 -2.46
CA HIS A 76 -8.81 -0.87 -1.03
C HIS A 76 -7.46 -1.18 -0.36
N VAL A 77 -6.55 -1.91 -1.01
CA VAL A 77 -5.17 -2.08 -0.51
C VAL A 77 -4.49 -0.72 -0.36
N GLY A 78 -4.85 0.29 -1.17
CA GLY A 78 -4.38 1.66 -0.98
C GLY A 78 -4.60 2.19 0.44
N SER A 79 -5.76 1.92 1.04
CA SER A 79 -6.07 2.32 2.42
C SER A 79 -5.25 1.54 3.46
N ILE A 80 -4.97 0.26 3.20
CA ILE A 80 -4.09 -0.57 4.05
C ILE A 80 -2.67 0.02 4.07
N LEU A 81 -2.15 0.40 2.89
CA LEU A 81 -0.82 1.02 2.75
C LEU A 81 -0.72 2.35 3.51
N VAL A 82 -1.79 3.17 3.44
CA VAL A 82 -1.90 4.41 4.24
C VAL A 82 -1.89 4.10 5.74
N ASN A 83 -2.58 3.06 6.18
CA ASN A 83 -2.63 2.69 7.59
C ASN A 83 -1.26 2.23 8.12
N ILE A 84 -0.61 1.27 7.45
CA ILE A 84 0.68 0.74 7.93
C ILE A 84 1.79 1.82 7.89
N SER A 85 1.76 2.74 6.93
CA SER A 85 2.76 3.79 6.78
C SER A 85 2.69 4.89 7.86
N LYS A 86 1.64 4.90 8.69
CA LYS A 86 1.59 5.74 9.91
C LYS A 86 2.65 5.32 10.92
N GLN A 87 2.95 4.03 10.98
CA GLN A 87 3.95 3.45 11.89
C GLN A 87 5.34 3.45 11.27
N ARG A 88 6.37 3.69 12.08
CA ARG A 88 7.78 3.72 11.62
C ARG A 88 8.18 2.41 10.93
N ALA A 89 7.84 1.27 11.53
CA ALA A 89 8.15 -0.05 10.96
C ALA A 89 7.51 -0.27 9.57
N GLY A 90 6.33 0.32 9.32
CA GLY A 90 5.70 0.29 8.01
C GLY A 90 6.42 1.16 6.98
N ARG A 91 6.85 2.37 7.38
CA ARG A 91 7.67 3.24 6.53
C ARG A 91 8.99 2.57 6.14
N GLU A 92 9.70 2.01 7.12
CA GLU A 92 10.96 1.30 6.89
C GLU A 92 10.79 0.14 5.90
N LEU A 93 9.71 -0.65 6.03
CA LEU A 93 9.41 -1.73 5.10
C LEU A 93 9.14 -1.22 3.67
N LEU A 94 8.35 -0.15 3.52
CA LEU A 94 7.95 0.39 2.22
C LEU A 94 9.11 1.09 1.51
N LEU A 95 9.96 1.77 2.26
CA LEU A 95 11.12 2.52 1.78
C LEU A 95 12.37 1.67 1.56
N ASP A 96 12.38 0.41 2.00
CA ASP A 96 13.52 -0.50 1.81
C ASP A 96 13.83 -0.67 0.30
N PRO A 97 14.97 -0.14 -0.18
CA PRO A 97 15.32 -0.18 -1.60
C PRO A 97 15.55 -1.62 -2.09
N LYS A 98 15.89 -2.57 -1.21
CA LYS A 98 16.06 -3.98 -1.58
C LYS A 98 14.73 -4.65 -1.93
N ARG A 99 13.62 -4.16 -1.37
CA ARG A 99 12.27 -4.68 -1.63
C ARG A 99 11.58 -3.93 -2.76
N GLY A 100 11.92 -2.66 -2.99
CA GLY A 100 11.39 -1.86 -4.10
C GLY A 100 9.86 -1.69 -4.09
N LEU A 101 9.24 -1.75 -2.91
CA LEU A 101 7.77 -1.71 -2.78
C LEU A 101 7.21 -0.33 -3.12
N LEU A 102 7.79 0.73 -2.55
CA LEU A 102 7.32 2.08 -2.83
C LEU A 102 7.39 2.41 -4.33
N LYS A 103 8.43 1.96 -5.03
CA LYS A 103 8.54 2.10 -6.50
C LYS A 103 7.38 1.43 -7.25
N GLN A 104 6.93 0.26 -6.81
CA GLN A 104 5.78 -0.44 -7.40
C GLN A 104 4.46 0.29 -7.11
N ILE A 105 4.30 0.75 -5.86
CA ILE A 105 3.10 1.46 -5.40
C ILE A 105 2.94 2.80 -6.14
N ILE A 106 4.02 3.58 -6.30
CA ILE A 106 3.98 4.89 -6.96
C ILE A 106 3.44 4.80 -8.39
N ARG A 107 3.75 3.73 -9.13
CA ARG A 107 3.25 3.53 -10.51
C ARG A 107 1.73 3.40 -10.61
N GLN A 108 1.06 3.12 -9.49
CA GLN A 108 -0.41 3.08 -9.43
C GLN A 108 -1.03 4.49 -9.43
N PHE A 109 -0.21 5.54 -9.43
CA PHE A 109 -0.66 6.90 -9.62
C PHE A 109 -1.31 7.14 -10.99
N ASP A 110 -0.91 6.36 -12.00
CA ASP A 110 -1.49 6.42 -13.36
C ASP A 110 -2.84 5.68 -13.47
N SER A 111 -3.36 5.13 -12.36
CA SER A 111 -4.64 4.42 -12.34
C SER A 111 -5.84 5.33 -12.62
N ASN A 112 -6.85 4.78 -13.28
CA ASN A 112 -8.17 5.42 -13.40
C ASN A 112 -8.94 5.43 -12.06
N SER A 113 -8.66 4.50 -11.14
CA SER A 113 -9.34 4.46 -9.82
C SER A 113 -8.90 5.63 -8.95
N SER A 114 -9.87 6.46 -8.56
CA SER A 114 -9.64 7.56 -7.63
C SER A 114 -9.19 7.07 -6.24
N LEU A 115 -9.67 5.89 -5.83
CA LEU A 115 -9.35 5.31 -4.53
C LEU A 115 -7.89 4.87 -4.47
N ARG A 116 -7.39 4.25 -5.54
CA ARG A 116 -5.96 3.90 -5.69
C ARG A 116 -5.08 5.12 -5.63
N LYS A 117 -5.38 6.16 -6.42
CA LYS A 117 -4.62 7.42 -6.42
C LYS A 117 -4.56 8.03 -5.01
N LYS A 118 -5.69 8.10 -4.31
CA LYS A 118 -5.74 8.57 -2.91
C LYS A 118 -4.88 7.72 -1.98
N GLY A 119 -4.94 6.39 -2.10
CA GLY A 119 -4.12 5.47 -1.31
C GLY A 119 -2.62 5.64 -1.56
N VAL A 120 -2.21 5.77 -2.83
CA VAL A 120 -0.83 6.04 -3.24
C VAL A 120 -0.36 7.38 -2.67
N SER A 121 -1.10 8.47 -2.90
CA SER A 121 -0.74 9.80 -2.38
C SER A 121 -0.65 9.83 -0.85
N GLY A 122 -1.58 9.18 -0.14
CA GLY A 122 -1.53 9.09 1.31
C GLY A 122 -0.32 8.29 1.82
N THR A 123 0.03 7.21 1.13
CA THR A 123 1.20 6.38 1.47
C THR A 123 2.49 7.17 1.24
N ILE A 124 2.62 7.86 0.11
CA ILE A 124 3.76 8.73 -0.19
C ILE A 124 3.88 9.81 0.90
N ARG A 125 2.78 10.51 1.22
CA ARG A 125 2.77 11.55 2.26
C ARG A 125 3.30 11.03 3.59
N ASN A 126 2.84 9.87 4.02
CA ASN A 126 3.29 9.25 5.26
C ASN A 126 4.76 8.82 5.19
N CYS A 127 5.22 8.28 4.05
CA CYS A 127 6.63 7.89 3.86
C CYS A 127 7.59 9.09 3.86
N CYS A 128 7.11 10.30 3.53
CA CYS A 128 7.86 11.54 3.67
C CYS A 128 7.88 12.10 5.11
N PHE A 129 7.26 11.43 6.08
CA PHE A 129 7.41 11.79 7.49
C PHE A 129 8.83 11.42 7.98
N GLU A 130 9.45 12.28 8.80
CA GLU A 130 10.87 12.16 9.18
C GLU A 130 11.79 12.07 7.93
N ALA A 131 11.50 12.87 6.91
CA ALA A 131 12.18 12.83 5.61
C ALA A 131 13.71 12.86 5.73
N GLU A 132 14.28 13.56 6.72
CA GLU A 132 15.73 13.60 6.94
C GLU A 132 16.34 12.20 7.12
N ASN A 133 15.66 11.33 7.88
CA ASN A 133 16.09 9.94 8.11
C ASN A 133 15.84 9.04 6.90
N GLN A 134 14.94 9.45 6.01
CA GLN A 134 14.49 8.67 4.87
C GLN A 134 14.95 9.24 3.52
N LEU A 135 15.71 10.34 3.53
CA LEU A 135 16.00 11.14 2.35
C LEU A 135 16.72 10.31 1.31
N GLN A 136 17.71 9.51 1.72
CA GLN A 136 18.44 8.64 0.82
C GLN A 136 17.51 7.64 0.12
N ASN A 137 16.59 7.00 0.86
CA ASN A 137 15.64 6.04 0.29
C ASN A 137 14.63 6.71 -0.65
N LEU A 138 14.17 7.92 -0.29
CA LEU A 138 13.26 8.71 -1.12
C LEU A 138 13.94 9.18 -2.41
N LEU A 139 15.22 9.58 -2.36
CA LEU A 139 15.99 9.97 -3.53
C LEU A 139 16.19 8.81 -4.51
N LEU A 140 16.32 7.58 -4.02
CA LEU A 140 16.43 6.38 -4.88
C LEU A 140 15.16 6.11 -5.70
N VAL A 141 14.00 6.63 -5.29
CA VAL A 141 12.74 6.50 -6.04
C VAL A 141 12.30 7.82 -6.69
N SER A 142 13.14 8.84 -6.65
CA SER A 142 12.85 10.21 -7.10
C SER A 142 12.32 10.29 -8.54
N GLU A 143 12.88 9.49 -9.46
CA GLU A 143 12.43 9.38 -10.85
C GLU A 143 10.93 9.07 -10.98
N PHE A 144 10.37 8.28 -10.05
CA PHE A 144 8.95 7.93 -10.01
C PHE A 144 8.16 8.87 -9.09
N LEU A 145 8.80 9.30 -8.00
CA LEU A 145 8.18 10.14 -6.98
C LEU A 145 7.84 11.54 -7.51
N TRP A 146 8.74 12.18 -8.26
CA TRP A 146 8.49 13.54 -8.76
C TRP A 146 7.30 13.63 -9.71
N PRO A 147 7.16 12.76 -10.74
CA PRO A 147 5.97 12.76 -11.57
C PRO A 147 4.68 12.59 -10.75
N ALA A 148 4.65 11.66 -9.80
CA ALA A 148 3.47 11.40 -8.97
C ALA A 148 3.10 12.58 -8.06
N LEU A 149 4.07 13.42 -7.66
CA LEU A 149 3.82 14.62 -6.86
C LEU A 149 3.50 15.86 -7.69
N LEU A 150 4.15 16.01 -8.85
CA LEU A 150 4.12 17.25 -9.63
C LEU A 150 3.04 17.23 -10.72
N LEU A 151 2.83 16.11 -11.43
CA LEU A 151 1.81 16.03 -12.48
C LEU A 151 0.39 16.41 -12.01
N PRO A 152 -0.06 16.03 -10.79
CA PRO A 152 -1.41 16.37 -10.33
C PRO A 152 -1.63 17.87 -10.14
N VAL A 153 -0.54 18.62 -9.91
CA VAL A 153 -0.56 20.06 -9.68
C VAL A 153 -0.05 20.86 -10.88
N ALA A 154 0.47 20.19 -11.91
CA ALA A 154 1.10 20.82 -13.07
C ALA A 154 0.11 21.59 -13.97
N GLY A 155 -1.20 21.45 -13.75
CA GLY A 155 -2.24 22.14 -14.51
C GLY A 155 -2.28 21.69 -15.97
N THR A 156 -3.31 20.94 -16.36
CA THR A 156 -3.63 20.82 -17.79
C THR A 156 -4.18 22.17 -18.22
N ARG A 157 -3.51 22.87 -19.14
CA ARG A 157 -4.18 23.93 -19.89
C ARG A 157 -5.45 23.31 -20.47
N SER A 158 -6.62 23.79 -20.07
CA SER A 158 -7.86 23.50 -20.76
C SER A 158 -7.71 24.00 -22.18
N ILE A 159 -7.32 23.11 -23.11
CA ILE A 159 -7.47 23.37 -24.53
C ILE A 159 -8.97 23.28 -24.77
N VAL A 160 -9.63 24.42 -24.59
CA VAL A 160 -10.95 24.66 -25.14
C VAL A 160 -10.75 24.79 -26.65
N THR A 161 -10.95 23.68 -27.36
CA THR A 161 -11.28 23.71 -28.80
C THR A 161 -12.77 23.86 -28.97
#